data_AF-A0A947G3R0-F1
#
_entry.id   AF-A0A947G3R0-F1
#
_cell.length_a   1.000
_cell.length_b   1.000
_cell.length_c   1.000
_cell.angle_alpha   90.00
_cell.angle_beta   90.00
_cell.angle_gamma   90.00
#
_symmetry.space_group_name_H-M   'P 1'
#
loop_
_entity.id
_entity.type
_entity.pdbx_description
1 polymer ?
#
loop_
_entity_poly.entity_id
_entity_poly.type
_entity_poly.pdbx_seq_one_letter_code
_entity_poly.pdbx_strand_id
1 'polypeptide(L)'
;MSAPFYKYGLFGDEMSLILAAVIGIGFGFFLERAGFGSSKKLVAQFYFTDMAVFKVMFSAIVTAMLGLYYLSWAGLVDLSMVFVPPTYWLPQLVGGLVLGFGFIIGGYCPGTSLVGVATGRLDALAFCGGVFGGIFAYGEAYPSIASFVKSTPMDRITLDEWLGVSMGAIVFAVVLVAVLGFWGATTVERKLARREVEASV
;
A
#
# COMPACT_ATOMS: atom_id res chain seq x y z
N MET A 1 0.43 -22.72 16.69
CA MET A 1 0.73 -21.42 16.06
C MET A 1 2.21 -21.42 15.71
N SER A 2 2.55 -21.43 14.43
CA SER A 2 3.91 -21.64 13.92
C SER A 2 4.53 -20.38 13.31
N ALA A 3 3.70 -19.43 12.87
CA ALA A 3 4.11 -18.13 12.34
C ALA A 3 3.53 -17.00 13.21
N PRO A 4 4.24 -15.86 13.39
CA PRO A 4 5.43 -15.43 12.66
C PRO A 4 6.74 -16.11 13.11
N PHE A 5 7.38 -16.83 12.18
CA PHE A 5 8.55 -17.68 12.43
C PHE A 5 9.77 -16.92 12.99
N TYR A 6 9.89 -15.63 12.66
CA TYR A 6 10.94 -14.75 13.18
C TYR A 6 10.77 -14.50 14.70
N LYS A 7 9.55 -14.22 15.18
CA LYS A 7 9.31 -14.01 16.61
C LYS A 7 9.37 -15.31 17.44
N TYR A 8 9.18 -16.46 16.79
CA TYR A 8 9.37 -17.77 17.43
C TYR A 8 10.83 -18.25 17.41
N GLY A 9 11.78 -17.44 16.93
CA GLY A 9 13.21 -17.77 16.95
C GLY A 9 13.62 -18.92 16.01
N LEU A 10 12.76 -19.28 15.05
CA LEU A 10 13.02 -20.36 14.08
C LEU A 10 13.94 -19.92 12.93
N PHE A 11 14.15 -18.61 12.76
CA PHE A 11 15.07 -18.03 11.76
C PHE A 11 16.05 -17.07 12.43
N GLY A 12 17.35 -17.19 12.09
CA GLY A 12 18.34 -16.16 12.43
C GLY A 12 18.15 -14.90 11.56
N ASP A 13 18.73 -13.79 12.00
CA ASP A 13 18.64 -12.50 11.28
C ASP A 13 19.13 -12.60 9.82
N GLU A 14 20.19 -13.38 9.59
CA GLU A 14 20.75 -13.61 8.25
C GLU A 14 19.73 -14.26 7.30
N MET A 15 19.05 -15.32 7.76
CA MET A 15 18.03 -16.02 6.97
C MET A 15 16.81 -15.12 6.71
N SER A 16 16.45 -14.28 7.68
CA SER A 16 15.37 -13.31 7.54
C SER A 16 15.68 -12.29 6.44
N LEU A 17 16.90 -11.76 6.40
CA LEU A 17 17.35 -10.83 5.38
C LEU A 17 17.39 -11.46 3.99
N ILE A 18 17.86 -12.71 3.88
CA ILE A 18 17.85 -13.45 2.61
C ILE A 18 16.42 -13.66 2.11
N LEU A 19 15.51 -14.12 2.97
CA LEU A 19 14.10 -14.29 2.62
C LEU A 19 13.45 -12.96 2.23
N ALA A 20 13.72 -11.88 2.96
CA ALA A 20 13.24 -10.54 2.63
C ALA A 20 13.73 -10.08 1.25
N ALA A 21 14.99 -10.35 0.91
CA ALA A 21 15.55 -10.04 -0.40
C ALA A 21 14.86 -10.85 -1.52
N VAL A 22 14.68 -12.16 -1.33
CA VAL A 22 14.00 -13.04 -2.31
C VAL A 22 12.54 -12.59 -2.52
N ILE A 23 11.81 -12.31 -1.44
CA ILE A 23 10.43 -11.81 -1.52
C ILE A 23 10.40 -10.44 -2.20
N GLY A 24 11.35 -9.56 -1.89
CA GLY A 24 11.48 -8.23 -2.52
C GLY A 24 11.72 -8.31 -4.03
N ILE A 25 12.59 -9.23 -4.47
CA ILE A 25 12.81 -9.50 -5.91
C ILE A 25 11.52 -10.00 -6.57
N GLY A 26 10.83 -10.95 -5.94
CA GLY A 26 9.54 -11.45 -6.43
C GLY A 26 8.49 -10.34 -6.54
N PHE A 27 8.37 -9.50 -5.51
CA PHE A 27 7.47 -8.35 -5.50
C PHE A 27 7.80 -7.36 -6.62
N GLY A 28 9.07 -7.00 -6.80
CA GLY A 28 9.52 -6.13 -7.89
C GLY A 28 9.20 -6.72 -9.28
N PHE A 29 9.40 -8.02 -9.47
CA PHE A 29 9.04 -8.70 -10.71
C PHE A 29 7.54 -8.59 -11.03
N PHE A 30 6.66 -8.80 -10.03
CA PHE A 30 5.22 -8.67 -10.24
C PHE A 30 4.80 -7.22 -10.52
N LEU A 31 5.38 -6.23 -9.84
CA LEU A 31 5.11 -4.82 -10.09
C LEU A 31 5.52 -4.41 -11.52
N GLU A 32 6.66 -4.91 -12.00
CA GLU A 32 7.13 -4.62 -13.35
C GLU A 32 6.25 -5.30 -14.40
N ARG A 33 5.87 -6.57 -14.18
CA ARG A 33 4.93 -7.29 -15.06
C ARG A 33 3.55 -6.65 -15.09
N ALA A 34 3.12 -6.00 -14.01
CA ALA A 34 1.90 -5.20 -13.98
C ALA A 34 2.04 -3.85 -14.73
N GLY A 35 3.25 -3.46 -15.12
CA GLY A 35 3.54 -2.19 -15.80
C GLY A 35 3.56 -0.98 -14.87
N PHE A 36 3.69 -1.19 -13.56
CA PHE A 36 3.72 -0.12 -12.56
C PHE A 36 5.06 0.61 -12.49
N GLY A 37 6.07 0.19 -13.27
CA GLY A 37 7.27 0.99 -13.51
C GLY A 37 7.02 2.25 -14.35
N SER A 38 5.79 2.52 -14.82
CA SER A 38 5.47 3.68 -15.67
C SER A 38 4.64 4.75 -14.96
N SER A 39 5.19 5.97 -14.88
CA SER A 39 4.46 7.13 -14.35
C SER A 39 3.14 7.38 -15.06
N LYS A 40 3.10 7.24 -16.40
CA LYS A 40 1.86 7.44 -17.17
C LYS A 40 0.72 6.53 -16.70
N LYS A 41 1.03 5.28 -16.39
CA LYS A 41 0.02 4.29 -15.94
C LYS A 41 -0.45 4.57 -14.51
N LEU A 42 0.45 5.04 -13.64
CA LEU A 42 0.13 5.40 -12.26
C LEU A 42 -0.72 6.68 -12.20
N VAL A 43 -0.37 7.68 -12.99
CA VAL A 43 -1.08 8.96 -13.02
C VAL A 43 -2.43 8.83 -13.75
N ALA A 44 -2.57 7.90 -14.70
CA ALA A 44 -3.84 7.61 -15.38
C ALA A 44 -4.99 7.27 -14.41
N GLN A 45 -4.68 6.75 -13.22
CA GLN A 45 -5.68 6.55 -12.17
C GLN A 45 -6.32 7.87 -11.72
N PHE A 46 -5.53 8.95 -11.57
CA PHE A 46 -6.04 10.26 -11.16
C PHE A 46 -6.85 10.96 -12.26
N TYR A 47 -6.60 10.61 -13.53
CA TYR A 47 -7.36 11.11 -14.69
C TYR A 47 -8.61 10.27 -15.00
N PHE A 48 -8.87 9.22 -14.22
CA PHE A 48 -9.96 8.27 -14.45
C PHE A 48 -9.91 7.51 -15.79
N THR A 49 -8.75 7.47 -16.45
CA THR A 49 -8.57 6.80 -17.75
C THR A 49 -8.18 5.33 -17.62
N ASP A 50 -7.39 4.98 -16.59
CA ASP A 50 -6.99 3.59 -16.30
C ASP A 50 -7.09 3.32 -14.79
N MET A 51 -8.04 2.48 -14.35
CA MET A 51 -8.21 2.09 -12.94
C MET A 51 -7.49 0.77 -12.60
N ALA A 52 -6.56 0.30 -13.44
CA ALA A 52 -5.83 -0.95 -13.18
C ALA A 52 -5.09 -0.92 -11.84
N VAL A 53 -4.44 0.19 -11.50
CA VAL A 53 -3.69 0.33 -10.23
C VAL A 53 -4.64 0.19 -9.03
N PHE A 54 -5.77 0.90 -9.04
CA PHE A 54 -6.80 0.80 -8.01
C PHE A 54 -7.31 -0.64 -7.85
N LYS A 55 -7.66 -1.30 -8.95
CA LYS A 55 -8.17 -2.68 -8.95
C LYS A 55 -7.15 -3.69 -8.42
N VAL A 56 -5.88 -3.57 -8.82
CA VAL A 56 -4.81 -4.47 -8.38
C VAL A 56 -4.49 -4.27 -6.90
N MET A 57 -4.44 -3.02 -6.41
CA MET A 57 -4.20 -2.76 -4.99
C MET A 57 -5.34 -3.29 -4.10
N PHE A 58 -6.60 -3.04 -4.45
CA PHE A 58 -7.73 -3.56 -3.67
C PHE A 58 -7.80 -5.08 -3.67
N SER A 59 -7.58 -5.73 -4.82
CA SER A 59 -7.55 -7.20 -4.89
C SER A 59 -6.38 -7.79 -4.09
N ALA A 60 -5.21 -7.16 -4.10
CA ALA A 60 -4.08 -7.56 -3.26
C ALA A 60 -4.41 -7.45 -1.77
N ILE A 61 -5.03 -6.35 -1.33
CA ILE A 61 -5.45 -6.15 0.07
C ILE A 61 -6.45 -7.24 0.50
N VAL A 62 -7.48 -7.49 -0.30
CA VAL A 62 -8.47 -8.53 0.00
C VAL A 62 -7.84 -9.92 0.05
N THR A 63 -6.97 -10.24 -0.91
CA THR A 63 -6.28 -11.52 -0.96
C THR A 63 -5.40 -11.73 0.26
N ALA A 64 -4.64 -10.70 0.67
CA ALA A 64 -3.81 -10.75 1.87
C ALA A 64 -4.65 -10.89 3.14
N MET A 65 -5.74 -10.13 3.26
CA MET A 65 -6.63 -10.16 4.42
C MET A 65 -7.31 -11.53 4.57
N LEU A 66 -7.87 -12.08 3.48
CA LEU A 66 -8.47 -13.42 3.48
C LEU A 66 -7.42 -14.50 3.76
N GLY A 67 -6.25 -14.41 3.12
CA GLY A 67 -5.14 -15.34 3.35
C GLY A 67 -4.74 -15.38 4.82
N LEU A 68 -4.49 -14.22 5.42
CA LEU A 68 -4.14 -14.12 6.84
C LEU A 68 -5.27 -14.61 7.76
N TYR A 69 -6.53 -14.31 7.44
CA TYR A 69 -7.67 -14.78 8.20
C TYR A 69 -7.78 -16.32 8.20
N TYR A 70 -7.68 -16.94 7.03
CA TYR A 70 -7.71 -18.40 6.91
C TYR A 70 -6.49 -19.08 7.56
N LEU A 71 -5.30 -18.50 7.40
CA LEU A 71 -4.09 -19.02 8.07
C LEU A 71 -4.17 -18.88 9.59
N SER A 72 -4.82 -17.83 10.09
CA SER A 72 -5.07 -17.67 11.52
C SER A 72 -6.10 -18.69 12.03
N TRP A 73 -7.19 -18.90 11.27
CA TRP A 73 -8.19 -19.92 11.58
C TRP A 73 -7.62 -21.35 11.56
N ALA A 74 -6.71 -21.64 10.64
CA ALA A 74 -5.97 -22.91 10.58
C ALA A 74 -4.93 -23.08 11.71
N GLY A 75 -4.78 -22.10 12.60
CA GLY A 75 -3.83 -22.12 13.72
C GLY A 75 -2.36 -21.97 13.31
N LEU A 76 -2.10 -21.58 12.05
CA LEU A 76 -0.75 -21.41 11.49
C LEU A 76 -0.17 -20.03 11.85
N VAL A 77 -0.98 -18.97 11.83
CA VAL A 77 -0.54 -17.57 12.05
C VAL A 77 -1.16 -16.99 13.32
N ASP A 78 -0.31 -16.48 14.21
CA ASP A 78 -0.71 -15.64 15.33
C ASP A 78 -0.72 -14.17 14.94
N LEU A 79 -1.91 -13.62 14.76
CA LEU A 79 -2.14 -12.22 14.44
C LEU A 79 -1.78 -11.27 15.59
N SER A 80 -1.78 -11.74 16.84
CA SER A 80 -1.40 -10.91 17.99
C SER A 80 0.08 -10.53 17.95
N MET A 81 0.89 -11.40 17.36
CA MET A 81 2.33 -11.25 17.18
C MET A 81 2.69 -10.46 15.92
N VAL A 82 1.75 -10.13 15.04
CA VAL A 82 1.99 -9.27 13.88
C VAL A 82 2.13 -7.82 14.35
N PHE A 83 3.19 -7.16 13.89
CA PHE A 83 3.41 -5.75 14.23
C PHE A 83 2.44 -4.88 13.44
N VAL A 84 1.53 -4.21 14.15
CA VAL A 84 0.65 -3.18 13.60
C VAL A 84 1.14 -1.83 14.13
N PRO A 85 1.45 -0.86 13.26
CA PRO A 85 1.94 0.43 13.71
C PRO A 85 0.86 1.17 14.54
N PRO A 86 1.25 1.91 15.59
CA PRO A 86 0.32 2.73 16.37
C PRO A 86 -0.31 3.82 15.50
N THR A 87 -1.51 4.25 15.88
CA THR A 87 -2.31 5.19 15.08
C THR A 87 -2.12 6.61 15.59
N TYR A 88 -1.62 7.49 14.74
CA TYR A 88 -1.52 8.92 15.03
C TYR A 88 -2.38 9.68 14.02
N TRP A 89 -3.63 9.95 14.37
CA TRP A 89 -4.61 10.50 13.43
C TRP A 89 -4.12 11.76 12.71
N LEU A 90 -3.69 12.77 13.47
CA LEU A 90 -3.34 14.07 12.90
C LEU A 90 -2.05 14.03 12.07
N PRO A 91 -0.95 13.42 12.55
CA PRO A 91 0.27 13.24 11.76
C PRO A 91 0.08 12.34 10.54
N GLN A 92 -0.71 11.27 10.64
CA GLN A 92 -0.98 10.37 9.51
C GLN A 92 -1.85 11.05 8.44
N LEU A 93 -2.81 11.88 8.84
CA LEU A 93 -3.59 12.67 7.89
C LEU A 93 -2.71 13.66 7.11
N VAL A 94 -1.90 14.45 7.84
CA VAL A 94 -1.00 15.42 7.21
C VAL A 94 0.06 14.72 6.35
N GLY A 95 0.68 13.66 6.86
CA GLY A 95 1.67 12.86 6.12
C GLY A 95 1.07 12.21 4.88
N GLY A 96 -0.15 11.66 4.98
CA GLY A 96 -0.87 11.06 3.86
C GLY A 96 -1.22 12.07 2.77
N LEU A 97 -1.63 13.28 3.14
CA LEU A 97 -1.86 14.37 2.18
C LEU A 97 -0.57 14.78 1.47
N VAL A 98 0.52 15.01 2.22
CA VAL A 98 1.83 15.37 1.65
C VAL A 98 2.34 14.29 0.70
N LEU A 99 2.24 13.02 1.10
CA LEU A 99 2.59 11.88 0.24
C LEU A 99 1.70 11.82 -1.01
N GLY A 100 0.40 12.08 -0.88
CA GLY A 100 -0.54 12.16 -2.00
C GLY A 100 -0.18 13.25 -2.99
N PHE A 101 0.13 14.46 -2.53
CA PHE A 101 0.62 15.55 -3.38
C PHE A 101 1.91 15.18 -4.10
N GLY A 102 2.87 14.59 -3.37
CA GLY A 102 4.11 14.09 -3.97
C GLY A 102 3.86 13.05 -5.05
N PHE A 103 2.93 12.12 -4.82
CA PHE A 103 2.56 11.10 -5.79
C PHE A 103 1.92 11.69 -7.05
N ILE A 104 1.02 12.66 -6.92
CA ILE A 104 0.39 13.30 -8.09
C ILE A 104 1.42 14.06 -8.94
N ILE A 105 2.34 14.78 -8.30
CA ILE A 105 3.37 15.57 -9.00
C ILE A 105 4.44 14.66 -9.63
N GLY A 106 4.92 13.67 -8.88
CA GLY A 106 6.00 12.79 -9.30
C GLY A 106 5.57 11.62 -10.17
N GLY A 107 4.28 11.26 -10.13
CA GLY A 107 3.71 10.13 -10.86
C GLY A 107 4.22 8.76 -10.44
N TYR A 108 4.92 8.66 -9.31
CA TYR A 108 5.38 7.40 -8.73
C TYR A 108 5.01 7.31 -7.25
N CYS A 109 4.70 6.11 -6.78
CA CYS A 109 4.73 5.78 -5.35
C CYS A 109 6.13 5.22 -5.00
N PRO A 110 6.56 5.26 -3.72
CA PRO A 110 7.93 4.93 -3.33
C PRO A 110 8.37 3.50 -3.70
N GLY A 111 7.45 2.54 -3.76
CA GLY A 111 7.77 1.18 -4.24
C GLY A 111 7.91 1.10 -5.75
N THR A 112 7.01 1.75 -6.49
CA THR A 112 7.03 1.75 -7.96
C THR A 112 8.15 2.59 -8.56
N SER A 113 8.65 3.61 -7.85
CA SER A 113 9.81 4.38 -8.30
C SER A 113 11.07 3.53 -8.31
N LEU A 114 11.25 2.61 -7.36
CA LEU A 114 12.37 1.67 -7.37
C LEU A 114 12.32 0.71 -8.56
N VAL A 115 11.12 0.24 -8.89
CA VAL A 115 10.87 -0.56 -10.11
C VAL A 115 11.18 0.26 -11.35
N GLY A 116 10.69 1.50 -11.42
CA GLY A 116 11.01 2.43 -12.51
C GLY A 116 12.52 2.67 -12.67
N VAL A 117 13.25 2.88 -11.57
CA VAL A 117 14.72 3.02 -11.58
C VAL A 117 15.39 1.76 -12.12
N ALA A 118 14.95 0.56 -11.70
CA ALA A 118 15.47 -0.70 -12.20
C ALA A 118 15.23 -0.88 -13.72
N THR A 119 14.16 -0.29 -14.27
CA THR A 119 13.88 -0.28 -15.72
C THR A 119 14.65 0.79 -16.50
N GLY A 120 15.47 1.62 -15.84
CA GLY A 120 16.26 2.67 -16.48
C GLY A 120 15.50 3.98 -16.72
N ARG A 121 14.38 4.21 -16.02
CA ARG A 121 13.59 5.44 -16.16
C ARG A 121 14.19 6.61 -15.37
N LEU A 122 14.53 7.68 -16.07
CA LEU A 122 15.13 8.89 -15.49
C LEU A 122 14.15 9.68 -14.62
N ASP A 123 12.87 9.71 -14.99
CA ASP A 123 11.79 10.31 -14.20
C ASP A 123 11.63 9.59 -12.85
N ALA A 124 11.71 8.25 -12.85
CA ALA A 124 11.70 7.46 -11.63
C ALA A 124 12.95 7.69 -10.77
N LEU A 125 14.13 7.89 -11.39
CA LEU A 125 15.37 8.21 -10.69
C LEU A 125 15.31 9.57 -9.99
N ALA A 126 14.81 10.60 -10.66
CA ALA A 126 14.62 11.91 -10.07
C ALA A 126 13.65 11.85 -8.87
N PHE A 127 12.53 11.13 -9.02
CA PHE A 127 11.59 10.91 -7.93
C PHE A 127 12.23 10.15 -6.76
N CYS A 128 12.98 9.10 -7.05
CA CYS A 128 13.68 8.30 -6.04
C CYS A 128 14.69 9.14 -5.26
N GLY A 129 15.47 10.00 -5.94
CA GLY A 129 16.34 10.97 -5.30
C GLY A 129 15.58 11.95 -4.39
N GLY A 130 14.41 12.43 -4.84
CA GLY A 130 13.51 13.25 -4.03
C GLY A 130 13.00 12.52 -2.77
N VAL A 131 12.66 11.24 -2.87
CA VAL A 131 12.25 10.41 -1.73
C VAL A 131 13.39 10.28 -0.72
N PHE A 132 14.59 9.92 -1.16
CA PHE A 132 15.75 9.80 -0.26
C PHE A 132 16.11 11.13 0.39
N GLY A 133 16.12 12.22 -0.38
CA GLY A 133 16.34 13.57 0.13
C GLY A 133 15.27 13.99 1.14
N GLY A 134 14.01 13.68 0.87
CA GLY A 134 12.89 13.95 1.78
C GLY A 134 12.97 13.15 3.08
N ILE A 135 13.36 11.88 3.02
CA ILE A 135 13.59 11.05 4.22
C ILE A 135 14.72 11.62 5.07
N PHE A 136 15.83 12.02 4.44
CA PHE A 136 16.97 12.60 5.15
C PHE A 136 16.59 13.94 5.80
N ALA A 137 15.94 14.84 5.05
CA ALA A 137 15.46 16.11 5.57
C ALA A 137 14.44 15.93 6.71
N TYR A 138 13.55 14.93 6.59
CA TYR A 138 12.60 14.59 7.65
C TYR A 138 13.32 14.07 8.90
N GLY A 139 14.37 13.26 8.74
CA GLY A 139 15.20 12.77 9.84
C GLY A 139 15.84 13.91 10.65
N GLU A 140 16.40 14.89 9.96
CA GLU A 140 16.99 16.10 10.58
C GLU A 140 15.94 17.03 11.19
N ALA A 141 14.78 17.18 10.54
CA ALA A 141 13.69 18.01 11.05
C ALA A 141 12.92 17.35 12.21
N TYR A 142 13.02 16.01 12.34
CA TYR A 142 12.26 15.21 13.31
C TYR A 142 12.34 15.74 14.74
N PRO A 143 13.50 16.12 15.31
CA PRO A 143 13.59 16.64 16.66
C PRO A 143 12.73 17.90 16.88
N SER A 144 12.60 18.75 15.87
CA SER A 144 11.82 20.00 15.94
C SER A 144 10.31 19.75 15.78
N ILE A 145 9.92 18.72 15.03
CA ILE A 145 8.50 18.36 14.79
C ILE A 145 8.01 17.21 15.66
N ALA A 146 8.85 16.65 16.53
CA ALA A 146 8.53 15.46 17.33
C ALA A 146 7.29 15.66 18.22
N SER A 147 7.08 16.86 18.73
CA SER A 147 5.88 17.23 19.51
C SER A 147 4.60 17.11 18.68
N PHE A 148 4.66 17.47 17.40
CA PHE A 148 3.55 17.33 16.47
C PHE A 148 3.39 15.89 15.99
N VAL A 149 4.47 15.19 15.65
CA VAL A 149 4.42 13.81 15.13
C VAL A 149 3.93 12.80 16.17
N LYS A 150 4.16 13.07 17.46
CA LYS A 150 3.62 12.25 18.55
C LYS A 150 2.28 12.76 19.08
N SER A 151 1.70 13.78 18.45
CA SER A 151 0.42 14.34 18.88
C SER A 151 -0.72 13.36 18.59
N THR A 152 -1.70 13.30 19.50
CA THR A 152 -2.86 12.40 19.41
C THR A 152 -2.46 10.92 19.26
N PRO A 153 -1.71 10.34 20.23
CA PRO A 153 -1.48 8.91 20.25
C PRO A 153 -2.81 8.21 20.46
N MET A 154 -3.28 7.56 19.41
CA MET A 154 -4.28 6.52 19.52
C MET A 154 -3.46 5.23 19.58
N ASP A 155 -3.67 4.41 20.61
CA ASP A 155 -3.01 3.11 20.70
C ASP A 155 -3.33 2.26 19.46
N ARG A 156 -2.79 1.04 19.39
CA ARG A 156 -3.04 0.12 18.26
C ARG A 156 -4.53 -0.23 18.20
N ILE A 157 -5.34 0.61 17.55
CA ILE A 157 -6.75 0.37 17.33
C ILE A 157 -6.91 -0.31 15.99
N THR A 158 -7.35 -1.55 16.02
CA THR A 158 -7.79 -2.26 14.83
C THR A 158 -9.29 -2.04 14.62
N LEU A 159 -9.77 -2.20 13.38
CA LEU A 159 -11.18 -1.97 13.04
C LEU A 159 -12.15 -2.83 13.85
N ASP A 160 -11.74 -4.04 14.23
CA ASP A 160 -12.50 -4.98 15.07
C ASP A 160 -12.64 -4.49 16.50
N GLU A 161 -11.58 -3.93 17.08
CA GLU A 161 -11.62 -3.34 18.41
C GLU A 161 -12.43 -2.04 18.43
N TRP A 162 -12.35 -1.23 17.37
CA TRP A 162 -13.07 0.05 17.30
C TRP A 162 -14.58 -0.12 17.05
N LEU A 163 -14.96 -1.02 16.14
CA LEU A 163 -16.37 -1.28 15.81
C LEU A 163 -17.02 -2.29 16.77
N GLY A 164 -16.23 -3.02 17.57
CA GLY A 164 -16.71 -4.05 18.49
C GLY A 164 -17.35 -5.26 17.77
N VAL A 165 -17.01 -5.48 16.50
CA VAL A 165 -17.63 -6.52 15.66
C VAL A 165 -16.63 -7.65 15.43
N SER A 166 -17.13 -8.88 15.32
CA SER A 166 -16.30 -10.05 15.04
C SER A 166 -15.42 -9.84 13.80
N MET A 167 -14.18 -10.34 13.86
CA MET A 167 -13.22 -10.25 12.77
C MET A 167 -13.77 -10.76 11.43
N GLY A 168 -14.61 -11.81 11.47
CA GLY A 168 -15.26 -12.35 10.28
C GLY A 168 -16.24 -11.38 9.60
N ALA A 169 -16.97 -10.57 10.38
CA ALA A 169 -17.87 -9.56 9.83
C ALA A 169 -17.10 -8.42 9.15
N ILE A 170 -15.93 -8.05 9.68
CA ILE A 170 -15.06 -7.03 9.08
C ILE A 170 -14.41 -7.56 7.81
N VAL A 171 -13.93 -8.81 7.81
CA VAL A 171 -13.46 -9.48 6.59
C VAL A 171 -14.56 -9.47 5.52
N PHE A 172 -15.79 -9.83 5.89
CA PHE A 172 -16.92 -9.80 4.96
C PHE A 172 -17.22 -8.38 4.45
N ALA A 173 -17.22 -7.37 5.32
CA ALA A 173 -17.44 -5.98 4.94
C ALA A 173 -16.36 -5.46 3.98
N VAL A 174 -15.08 -5.76 4.24
CA VAL A 174 -13.97 -5.35 3.36
C VAL A 174 -14.06 -6.05 2.00
N VAL A 175 -14.38 -7.34 1.97
CA VAL A 175 -14.63 -8.06 0.71
C VAL A 175 -15.77 -7.40 -0.06
N LEU A 176 -16.87 -7.06 0.61
CA LEU A 176 -18.02 -6.40 0.01
C LEU A 176 -17.66 -5.02 -0.56
N VAL A 177 -16.92 -4.20 0.20
CA VAL A 177 -16.40 -2.90 -0.27
C VAL A 177 -15.50 -3.06 -1.48
N ALA A 178 -14.63 -4.07 -1.49
CA ALA A 178 -13.75 -4.32 -2.63
C ALA A 178 -14.51 -4.77 -3.88
N VAL A 179 -15.52 -5.63 -3.74
CA VAL A 179 -16.40 -6.04 -4.86
C VAL A 179 -17.15 -4.82 -5.41
N LEU A 180 -17.73 -3.99 -4.54
CA LEU A 180 -18.40 -2.75 -4.92
C LEU A 180 -17.43 -1.76 -5.57
N GLY A 181 -16.21 -1.64 -5.04
CA GLY A 181 -15.16 -0.79 -5.60
C GLY A 181 -14.73 -1.25 -6.99
N PHE A 182 -14.61 -2.57 -7.21
CA PHE A 182 -14.30 -3.14 -8.52
C PHE A 182 -15.42 -2.89 -9.53
N TRP A 183 -16.67 -3.06 -9.09
CA TRP A 183 -17.85 -2.78 -9.91
C TRP A 183 -17.97 -1.29 -10.25
N GLY A 184 -17.74 -0.40 -9.27
CA GLY A 184 -17.71 1.05 -9.44
C GLY A 184 -16.61 1.50 -10.40
N ALA A 185 -15.38 1.04 -10.21
CA ALA A 185 -14.26 1.35 -11.09
C ALA A 185 -14.53 0.93 -12.55
N THR A 186 -15.09 -0.27 -12.74
CA THR A 186 -15.47 -0.75 -14.09
C THR A 186 -16.60 0.07 -14.70
N THR A 187 -17.54 0.54 -13.88
CA THR A 187 -18.65 1.39 -14.36
C THR A 187 -18.16 2.78 -14.77
N VAL A 188 -17.22 3.36 -14.02
CA VAL A 188 -16.61 4.67 -14.32
C VAL A 188 -15.82 4.59 -15.62
N GLU A 189 -14.98 3.58 -15.80
CA GLU A 189 -14.24 3.35 -17.05
C GLU A 189 -15.19 3.21 -18.25
N ARG A 190 -16.26 2.41 -18.13
CA ARG A 190 -17.26 2.26 -19.21
C ARG A 190 -17.98 3.55 -19.54
N LYS A 191 -18.30 4.37 -18.53
CA LYS A 191 -18.96 5.67 -18.72
C LYS A 191 -18.03 6.68 -19.41
N LEU A 192 -16.75 6.75 -19.02
CA LEU A 192 -15.79 7.64 -19.69
C LEU A 192 -15.49 7.19 -21.11
N ALA A 193 -15.24 5.90 -21.34
CA ALA A 193 -15.01 5.36 -22.68
C ALA A 193 -16.19 5.62 -23.63
N ARG A 194 -17.44 5.54 -23.12
CA ARG A 194 -18.64 5.87 -23.91
C ARG A 194 -18.72 7.36 -24.28
N ARG A 195 -18.28 8.27 -23.39
CA ARG A 195 -18.25 9.73 -23.68
C ARG A 195 -17.18 10.11 -24.70
N GLU A 196 -16.02 9.43 -24.69
CA GLU A 196 -15.00 9.64 -25.73
C GLU A 196 -15.48 9.20 -27.12
N VAL A 197 -16.20 8.08 -27.21
CA VAL A 197 -16.81 7.63 -28.48
C VAL A 197 -17.91 8.59 -28.94
N GLU A 198 -18.77 9.08 -28.04
CA GLU A 198 -19.81 10.07 -28.40
C GLU A 198 -19.24 11.45 -28.79
N ALA A 199 -18.06 11.82 -28.30
CA ALA A 199 -17.40 13.09 -28.63
C ALA A 199 -16.55 13.05 -29.91
N SER A 200 -16.32 11.86 -30.48
CA SER A 200 -15.53 11.64 -31.71
C SER A 200 -16.39 11.35 -32.94
N VAL A 201 -17.72 11.38 -32.80
CA VAL A 201 -18.74 11.32 -33.85
C VAL A 201 -19.34 12.71 -34.05
#